data_AF-F6A837-F1
#
_entry.id   AF-F6A837-F1
#
_cell.length_a   1.000
_cell.length_b   1.000
_cell.length_c   1.000
_cell.angle_alpha   90.00
_cell.angle_beta   90.00
_cell.angle_gamma   90.00
#
_symmetry.space_group_name_H-M   'P 1'
#
loop_
_entity.id
_entity.type
_entity.pdbx_description
1 polymer ?
#
loop_
_entity_poly.entity_id
_entity_poly.type
_entity_poly.pdbx_seq_one_letter_code
_entity_poly.pdbx_strand_id
1 'polypeptide(L)'
;MWSFSAWRRRRILSRHPVSASSWATVRQRLPILDGLSAEEEQLLRERAVLFLHAKHLTTLPGLELDVEDRLALAALAELPLLGLADLNWYQGFHEVILYPDDFVSPQRHRDSGGIEHEWDAEHSGEAWQQGPVILAWPGVQASGGWEGYNLVIHELAHKLDMLGGDANGLPPLHSNMDVKQWASAMQEAFDSLNAELDADEDAQTVIDPYAAENPAEFFAVTSEYFFNAPDLLDEAFPKVYEQLRLFYRQDPLARLRRLQVEHPDYQRPTPAAADTTNGCNGNDAGIHL
;
A
#
# COMPACT_ATOMS: atom_id res chain seq x y z
N MET A 1 -22.23 13.19 27.46
CA MET A 1 -23.01 13.24 26.20
C MET A 1 -23.00 11.84 25.57
N TRP A 2 -24.16 11.19 25.42
CA TRP A 2 -24.25 9.89 24.74
C TRP A 2 -24.17 10.13 23.23
N SER A 3 -23.05 9.79 22.60
CA SER A 3 -22.96 9.77 21.13
C SER A 3 -23.53 8.43 20.63
N PHE A 4 -24.62 8.48 19.86
CA PHE A 4 -25.24 7.31 19.23
C PHE A 4 -24.23 6.51 18.39
N SER A 5 -23.33 7.20 17.69
CA SER A 5 -22.22 6.60 16.94
C SER A 5 -21.27 5.82 17.86
N ALA A 6 -20.86 6.42 18.99
CA ALA A 6 -19.99 5.77 19.96
C ALA A 6 -20.65 4.55 20.65
N TRP A 7 -21.97 4.61 20.87
CA TRP A 7 -22.74 3.48 21.39
C TRP A 7 -22.83 2.34 20.35
N ARG A 8 -23.14 2.67 19.09
CA ARG A 8 -23.23 1.69 18.00
C ARG A 8 -21.87 1.00 17.78
N ARG A 9 -20.78 1.77 17.75
CA ARG A 9 -19.40 1.27 17.67
C ARG A 9 -19.11 0.23 18.76
N ARG A 10 -19.33 0.60 20.03
CA ARG A 10 -19.13 -0.32 21.16
C ARG A 10 -19.96 -1.59 21.05
N ARG A 11 -21.21 -1.47 20.60
CA ARG A 11 -22.10 -2.62 20.44
C ARG A 11 -21.60 -3.57 19.35
N ILE A 12 -21.14 -3.06 18.21
CA ILE A 12 -20.57 -3.90 17.13
C ILE A 12 -19.34 -4.64 17.66
N LEU A 13 -18.39 -3.92 18.26
CA LEU A 13 -17.16 -4.51 18.82
C LEU A 13 -17.46 -5.60 19.86
N SER A 14 -18.45 -5.38 20.74
CA SER A 14 -18.84 -6.38 21.74
C SER A 14 -19.45 -7.66 21.15
N ARG A 15 -20.04 -7.59 19.95
CA ARG A 15 -20.69 -8.74 19.29
C ARG A 15 -19.73 -9.52 18.41
N HIS A 16 -18.60 -8.93 18.05
CA HIS A 16 -17.58 -9.53 17.19
C HIS A 16 -16.21 -9.47 17.88
N PRO A 17 -16.03 -10.16 19.02
CA PRO A 17 -14.74 -10.19 19.69
C PRO A 17 -13.71 -10.92 18.82
N VAL A 18 -12.53 -10.31 18.66
CA VAL A 18 -11.38 -10.96 18.00
C VAL A 18 -10.58 -11.68 19.07
N SER A 19 -10.34 -12.97 18.87
CA SER A 19 -9.52 -13.75 19.79
C SER A 19 -8.06 -13.27 19.73
N ALA A 20 -7.35 -13.35 20.86
CA ALA A 20 -5.93 -12.97 20.91
C ALA A 20 -5.08 -13.85 19.96
N SER A 21 -5.42 -15.13 19.82
CA SER A 21 -4.73 -16.05 18.91
C SER A 21 -4.96 -15.70 17.44
N SER A 22 -6.20 -15.40 17.03
CA SER A 22 -6.50 -15.01 15.65
C SER A 22 -5.76 -13.73 15.26
N TRP A 23 -5.74 -12.74 16.16
CA TRP A 23 -5.00 -11.50 15.91
C TRP A 23 -3.48 -11.71 15.85
N ALA A 24 -2.93 -12.59 16.70
CA ALA A 24 -1.52 -12.96 16.63
C ALA A 24 -1.18 -13.63 15.27
N THR A 25 -2.06 -14.48 14.74
CA THR A 25 -1.90 -15.07 13.40
C THR A 25 -1.92 -14.01 12.31
N VAL A 26 -2.84 -13.04 12.37
CA VAL A 26 -2.88 -11.91 11.42
C VAL A 26 -1.57 -11.13 11.45
N ARG A 27 -1.06 -10.80 12.64
CA ARG A 27 0.23 -10.12 12.80
C ARG A 27 1.40 -10.90 12.22
N GLN A 28 1.43 -12.21 12.42
CA GLN A 28 2.47 -13.06 11.84
C GLN A 28 2.44 -13.07 10.31
N ARG A 29 1.24 -12.97 9.70
CA ARG A 29 1.08 -12.93 8.24
C ARG A 29 1.40 -11.55 7.63
N LEU A 30 1.35 -10.48 8.43
CA LEU A 30 1.50 -9.10 7.96
C LEU A 30 2.68 -8.39 8.66
N PRO A 31 3.94 -8.69 8.29
CA PRO A 31 5.12 -8.00 8.81
C PRO A 31 5.04 -6.47 8.84
N ILE A 32 4.30 -5.83 7.91
CA ILE A 32 4.11 -4.37 7.90
C ILE A 32 3.34 -3.82 9.11
N LEU A 33 2.74 -4.68 9.93
CA LEU A 33 2.08 -4.30 11.18
C LEU A 33 3.04 -4.27 12.36
N ASP A 34 4.26 -4.79 12.21
CA ASP A 34 5.25 -4.72 13.27
C ASP A 34 5.65 -3.27 13.56
N GLY A 35 6.06 -3.02 14.80
CA GLY A 35 6.49 -1.69 15.26
C GLY A 35 5.35 -0.70 15.52
N LEU A 36 4.09 -1.09 15.30
CA LEU A 36 2.91 -0.39 15.83
C LEU A 36 2.92 -0.42 17.36
N SER A 37 2.48 0.67 17.98
CA SER A 37 2.26 0.72 19.43
C SER A 37 1.08 -0.18 19.85
N ALA A 38 0.97 -0.49 21.13
CA ALA A 38 -0.17 -1.25 21.65
C ALA A 38 -1.51 -0.54 21.41
N GLU A 39 -1.52 0.79 21.47
CA GLU A 39 -2.69 1.63 21.18
C GLU A 39 -3.05 1.61 19.69
N GLU A 40 -2.05 1.72 18.81
CA GLU A 40 -2.24 1.66 17.36
C GLU A 40 -2.75 0.27 16.93
N GLU A 41 -2.16 -0.80 17.49
CA GLU A 41 -2.59 -2.17 17.25
C GLU A 41 -4.04 -2.40 17.71
N GLN A 42 -4.38 -1.94 18.92
CA GLN A 42 -5.75 -2.01 19.42
C GLN A 42 -6.72 -1.25 18.51
N LEU A 43 -6.34 -0.05 18.08
CA LEU A 43 -7.16 0.76 17.19
C LEU A 43 -7.36 0.07 15.84
N LEU A 44 -6.29 -0.46 15.24
CA LEU A 44 -6.33 -1.17 13.97
C LEU A 44 -7.27 -2.39 14.06
N ARG A 45 -7.14 -3.18 15.12
CA ARG A 45 -8.01 -4.34 15.37
C ARG A 45 -9.48 -3.95 15.48
N GLU A 46 -9.79 -2.89 16.22
CA GLU A 46 -11.16 -2.38 16.31
C GLU A 46 -11.68 -1.89 14.95
N ARG A 47 -10.85 -1.20 14.18
CA ARG A 47 -11.20 -0.71 12.84
C ARG A 47 -11.44 -1.85 11.86
N ALA A 48 -10.60 -2.88 11.86
CA ALA A 48 -10.79 -4.07 11.04
C ALA A 48 -12.15 -4.73 11.29
N VAL A 49 -12.58 -4.87 12.56
CA VAL A 49 -13.92 -5.40 12.89
C VAL A 49 -15.03 -4.50 12.37
N LEU A 50 -14.87 -3.18 12.50
CA LEU A 50 -15.86 -2.21 12.01
C LEU A 50 -15.95 -2.21 10.48
N PHE A 51 -14.81 -2.36 9.79
CA PHE A 51 -14.74 -2.51 8.34
C PHE A 51 -15.51 -3.76 7.89
N LEU A 52 -15.22 -4.92 8.49
CA LEU A 52 -15.92 -6.19 8.20
C LEU A 52 -17.42 -6.15 8.53
N HIS A 53 -17.83 -5.29 9.46
CA HIS A 53 -19.26 -5.07 9.72
C HIS A 53 -19.91 -4.13 8.69
N ALA A 54 -19.16 -3.16 8.16
CA ALA A 54 -19.67 -2.12 7.27
C ALA A 54 -19.57 -2.47 5.78
N LYS A 55 -18.64 -3.36 5.41
CA LYS A 55 -18.38 -3.80 4.04
C LYS A 55 -18.78 -5.25 3.85
N HIS A 56 -19.39 -5.55 2.71
CA HIS A 56 -19.67 -6.90 2.28
C HIS A 56 -18.44 -7.47 1.57
N LEU A 57 -17.99 -8.66 1.99
CA LEU A 57 -16.97 -9.42 1.27
C LEU A 57 -17.66 -10.52 0.48
N THR A 58 -17.56 -10.45 -0.84
CA THR A 58 -18.14 -11.42 -1.78
C THR A 58 -17.01 -12.21 -2.40
N THR A 59 -16.98 -13.52 -2.15
CA THR A 59 -16.00 -14.42 -2.77
C THR A 59 -16.62 -15.12 -3.97
N LEU A 60 -15.85 -15.24 -5.04
CA LEU A 60 -16.26 -16.04 -6.20
C LEU A 60 -16.05 -17.54 -5.95
N PRO A 61 -16.73 -18.41 -6.72
CA PRO A 61 -16.61 -19.86 -6.56
C PRO A 61 -15.14 -20.32 -6.59
N GLY A 62 -14.75 -21.14 -5.61
CA GLY A 62 -13.37 -21.60 -5.45
C GLY A 62 -12.59 -20.89 -4.35
N LEU A 63 -13.11 -19.77 -3.82
CA LEU A 63 -12.50 -19.04 -2.71
C LEU A 63 -13.40 -19.03 -1.47
N GLU A 64 -12.86 -19.55 -0.37
CA GLU A 64 -13.44 -19.45 0.98
C GLU A 64 -12.45 -18.74 1.89
N LEU A 65 -12.92 -17.74 2.63
CA LEU A 65 -12.09 -17.00 3.60
C LEU A 65 -12.41 -17.43 5.02
N ASP A 66 -11.37 -17.80 5.77
CA ASP A 66 -11.47 -18.01 7.20
C ASP A 66 -11.53 -16.67 7.98
N VAL A 67 -11.50 -16.73 9.31
CA VAL A 67 -11.60 -15.53 10.15
C VAL A 67 -10.33 -14.69 10.05
N GLU A 68 -9.17 -15.34 10.06
CA GLU A 68 -7.85 -14.73 9.98
C GLU A 68 -7.62 -14.05 8.62
N ASP A 69 -8.08 -14.66 7.52
CA ASP A 69 -8.05 -14.11 6.16
C ASP A 69 -8.84 -12.80 6.06
N ARG A 70 -10.08 -12.81 6.58
CA ARG A 70 -10.95 -11.63 6.62
C ARG A 70 -10.32 -10.51 7.46
N LEU A 71 -9.75 -10.86 8.61
CA LEU A 71 -9.08 -9.90 9.48
C LEU A 71 -7.80 -9.35 8.87
N ALA A 72 -7.02 -10.15 8.14
CA ALA A 72 -5.82 -9.70 7.45
C ALA A 72 -6.16 -8.69 6.35
N LEU A 73 -7.12 -9.00 5.48
CA LEU A 73 -7.62 -8.06 4.46
C LEU A 73 -8.12 -6.76 5.10
N ALA A 74 -8.91 -6.85 6.17
CA ALA A 74 -9.43 -5.68 6.85
C ALA A 74 -8.35 -4.86 7.57
N ALA A 75 -7.29 -5.50 8.09
CA ALA A 75 -6.16 -4.82 8.69
C ALA A 75 -5.34 -4.08 7.63
N LEU A 76 -5.07 -4.70 6.48
CA LEU A 76 -4.45 -4.03 5.33
C LEU A 76 -5.28 -2.82 4.87
N ALA A 77 -6.59 -2.99 4.76
CA ALA A 77 -7.49 -1.93 4.33
C ALA A 77 -7.50 -0.72 5.29
N GLU A 78 -7.50 -0.98 6.60
CA GLU A 78 -7.63 0.06 7.62
C GLU A 78 -6.28 0.67 8.06
N LEU A 79 -5.15 0.05 7.72
CA LEU A 79 -3.82 0.56 8.06
C LEU A 79 -3.58 1.99 7.54
N PRO A 80 -3.87 2.33 6.26
CA PRO A 80 -3.74 3.70 5.77
C PRO A 80 -4.58 4.72 6.53
N LEU A 81 -5.68 4.29 7.14
CA LEU A 81 -6.62 5.17 7.82
C LEU A 81 -6.32 5.35 9.32
N LEU A 82 -5.25 4.77 9.87
CA LEU A 82 -4.92 4.90 11.30
C LEU A 82 -4.68 6.36 11.73
N GLY A 83 -3.92 7.11 10.93
CA GLY A 83 -3.68 8.54 11.17
C GLY A 83 -4.87 9.43 10.77
N LEU A 84 -5.89 8.86 10.13
CA LEU A 84 -7.06 9.54 9.62
C LEU A 84 -8.24 9.34 10.59
N ALA A 85 -8.30 10.23 11.59
CA ALA A 85 -9.30 10.20 12.65
C ALA A 85 -10.74 10.48 12.15
N ASP A 86 -10.89 11.12 11.00
CA ASP A 86 -12.19 11.44 10.41
C ASP A 86 -12.80 10.19 9.76
N LEU A 87 -13.98 9.79 10.23
CA LEU A 87 -14.69 8.61 9.76
C LEU A 87 -15.51 8.95 8.51
N ASN A 88 -14.93 8.83 7.31
CA ASN A 88 -15.69 8.54 6.08
C ASN A 88 -14.85 8.27 4.81
N TRP A 89 -13.53 8.05 4.92
CA TRP A 89 -12.65 7.93 3.76
C TRP A 89 -13.01 6.79 2.80
N TYR A 90 -13.58 5.70 3.30
CA TYR A 90 -14.08 4.59 2.47
C TYR A 90 -15.60 4.61 2.26
N GLN A 91 -16.23 5.79 2.23
CA GLN A 91 -17.69 5.87 2.01
C GLN A 91 -18.12 5.50 0.59
N GLY A 92 -17.23 5.61 -0.40
CA GLY A 92 -17.53 5.43 -1.83
C GLY A 92 -17.81 4.00 -2.28
N PHE A 93 -17.66 3.00 -1.41
CA PHE A 93 -17.94 1.60 -1.74
C PHE A 93 -18.54 0.84 -0.55
N HIS A 94 -19.29 -0.23 -0.85
CA HIS A 94 -19.92 -1.09 0.16
C HIS A 94 -19.53 -2.56 0.04
N GLU A 95 -18.86 -2.94 -1.05
CA GLU A 95 -18.56 -4.32 -1.38
C GLU A 95 -17.11 -4.46 -1.85
N VAL A 96 -16.48 -5.56 -1.42
CA VAL A 96 -15.18 -6.02 -1.90
C VAL A 96 -15.41 -7.41 -2.52
N ILE A 97 -15.12 -7.54 -3.81
CA ILE A 97 -15.26 -8.78 -4.57
C ILE A 97 -13.89 -9.44 -4.69
N LEU A 98 -13.81 -10.71 -4.33
CA LEU A 98 -12.57 -11.47 -4.26
C LEU A 98 -12.59 -12.61 -5.28
N TYR A 99 -11.66 -12.55 -6.22
CA TYR A 99 -11.42 -13.58 -7.23
C TYR A 99 -10.40 -14.60 -6.72
N PRO A 100 -10.56 -15.90 -7.00
CA PRO A 100 -9.62 -16.93 -6.57
C PRO A 100 -8.24 -16.83 -7.25
N ASP A 101 -8.20 -16.28 -8.47
CA ASP A 101 -7.02 -16.15 -9.32
C ASP A 101 -6.99 -14.74 -9.95
N ASP A 102 -5.89 -14.40 -10.62
CA ASP A 102 -5.81 -13.18 -11.45
C ASP A 102 -6.89 -13.19 -12.54
N PHE A 103 -7.33 -12.01 -12.96
CA PHE A 103 -8.43 -11.88 -13.91
C PHE A 103 -8.15 -10.85 -15.00
N VAL A 104 -8.73 -11.08 -16.17
CA VAL A 104 -8.81 -10.07 -17.23
C VAL A 104 -10.10 -9.32 -17.02
N SER A 105 -10.02 -7.99 -16.92
CA SER A 105 -11.21 -7.16 -16.82
C SER A 105 -11.31 -6.21 -18.01
N PRO A 106 -12.50 -6.05 -18.60
CA PRO A 106 -12.73 -5.08 -19.65
C PRO A 106 -12.78 -3.68 -19.03
N GLN A 107 -11.76 -2.87 -19.27
CA GLN A 107 -11.76 -1.46 -18.89
C GLN A 107 -12.84 -0.72 -19.67
N ARG A 108 -13.63 0.11 -18.99
CA ARG A 108 -14.64 0.96 -19.62
C ARG A 108 -14.36 2.41 -19.30
N HIS A 109 -13.64 3.08 -20.20
CA HIS A 109 -13.43 4.51 -20.09
C HIS A 109 -14.45 5.26 -20.93
N ARG A 110 -15.15 6.22 -20.30
CA ARG A 110 -16.08 7.11 -21.00
C ARG A 110 -15.41 8.45 -21.23
N ASP A 111 -15.13 8.76 -22.49
CA ASP A 111 -14.48 10.03 -22.83
C ASP A 111 -15.41 11.23 -22.62
N SER A 112 -14.84 12.44 -22.71
CA SER A 112 -15.58 13.70 -22.60
C SER A 112 -16.67 13.90 -23.68
N GLY A 113 -16.68 13.08 -24.73
CA GLY A 113 -17.70 13.02 -25.76
C GLY A 113 -18.82 12.00 -25.48
N GLY A 114 -18.71 11.23 -24.39
CA GLY A 114 -19.67 10.23 -23.97
C GLY A 114 -19.50 8.87 -24.66
N ILE A 115 -18.42 8.66 -25.42
CA ILE A 115 -18.08 7.39 -26.07
C ILE A 115 -17.40 6.48 -25.05
N GLU A 116 -17.90 5.27 -24.94
CA GLU A 116 -17.36 4.21 -24.09
C GLU A 116 -16.35 3.41 -24.90
N HIS A 117 -15.09 3.43 -24.48
CA HIS A 117 -14.02 2.62 -25.05
C HIS A 117 -13.82 1.41 -24.14
N GLU A 118 -13.86 0.21 -24.72
CA GLU A 118 -13.66 -1.06 -24.02
C GLU A 118 -12.35 -1.70 -24.49
N TRP A 119 -11.43 -2.01 -23.57
CA TRP A 119 -10.23 -2.81 -23.84
C TRP A 119 -9.98 -3.81 -22.71
N ASP A 120 -9.43 -4.97 -23.06
CA ASP A 120 -9.10 -6.03 -22.11
C ASP A 120 -7.68 -5.82 -21.57
N ALA A 121 -7.52 -5.85 -20.26
CA ALA A 121 -6.21 -5.84 -19.59
C ALA A 121 -6.16 -6.87 -18.44
N GLU A 122 -5.01 -7.53 -18.27
CA GLU A 122 -4.75 -8.43 -17.15
C GLU A 122 -4.49 -7.61 -15.89
N HIS A 123 -5.28 -7.84 -14.84
CA HIS A 123 -5.17 -7.10 -13.59
C HIS A 123 -5.32 -8.01 -12.38
N SER A 124 -4.59 -7.68 -11.31
CA SER A 124 -4.78 -8.30 -10.00
C SER A 124 -5.83 -7.55 -9.15
N GLY A 125 -6.34 -6.39 -9.57
CA GLY A 125 -7.36 -5.62 -8.85
C GLY A 125 -8.02 -4.53 -9.70
N GLU A 126 -9.17 -4.00 -9.23
CA GLU A 126 -9.82 -2.82 -9.82
C GLU A 126 -10.68 -2.02 -8.83
N ALA A 127 -10.61 -0.68 -8.92
CA ALA A 127 -11.39 0.25 -8.12
C ALA A 127 -12.26 1.20 -8.96
N TRP A 128 -13.58 1.09 -8.79
CA TRP A 128 -14.57 1.93 -9.50
C TRP A 128 -15.08 3.09 -8.64
N GLN A 129 -15.31 4.30 -9.16
CA GLN A 129 -15.71 5.48 -8.37
C GLN A 129 -16.93 5.29 -7.45
N GLN A 130 -17.96 4.57 -7.92
CA GLN A 130 -19.13 4.18 -7.11
C GLN A 130 -19.38 2.66 -7.12
N GLY A 131 -18.38 1.88 -7.55
CA GLY A 131 -18.48 0.43 -7.66
C GLY A 131 -17.73 -0.30 -6.54
N PRO A 132 -17.75 -1.65 -6.57
CA PRO A 132 -17.00 -2.47 -5.63
C PRO A 132 -15.49 -2.19 -5.72
N VAL A 133 -14.76 -2.68 -4.72
CA VAL A 133 -13.32 -2.94 -4.84
C VAL A 133 -13.19 -4.38 -5.34
N ILE A 134 -12.43 -4.63 -6.39
CA ILE A 134 -12.19 -5.97 -6.91
C ILE A 134 -10.74 -6.34 -6.62
N LEU A 135 -10.52 -7.54 -6.10
CA LEU A 135 -9.20 -8.03 -5.70
C LEU A 135 -9.02 -9.47 -6.13
N ALA A 136 -7.87 -9.80 -6.71
CA ALA A 136 -7.39 -11.16 -6.86
C ALA A 136 -6.79 -11.63 -5.53
N TRP A 137 -7.26 -12.76 -5.02
CA TRP A 137 -6.82 -13.29 -3.73
C TRP A 137 -5.31 -13.55 -3.65
N PRO A 138 -4.63 -14.07 -4.71
CA PRO A 138 -3.17 -14.22 -4.69
C PRO A 138 -2.44 -12.89 -4.41
N GLY A 139 -2.88 -11.78 -5.01
CA GLY A 139 -2.32 -10.45 -4.73
C GLY A 139 -2.57 -9.98 -3.30
N VAL A 140 -3.74 -10.28 -2.74
CA VAL A 140 -4.01 -10.01 -1.30
C VAL A 140 -3.09 -10.85 -0.40
N GLN A 141 -2.83 -12.11 -0.75
CA GLN A 141 -1.95 -12.99 0.03
C GLN A 141 -0.48 -12.59 -0.07
N ALA A 142 -0.05 -12.04 -1.22
CA ALA A 142 1.29 -11.50 -1.42
C ALA A 142 1.49 -10.13 -0.77
N SER A 143 0.40 -9.47 -0.35
CA SER A 143 0.45 -8.17 0.34
C SER A 143 0.86 -8.31 1.80
N GLY A 144 1.49 -7.26 2.34
CA GLY A 144 1.71 -7.13 3.79
C GLY A 144 3.12 -7.46 4.29
N GLY A 145 4.05 -7.78 3.39
CA GLY A 145 5.49 -7.82 3.66
C GLY A 145 6.18 -6.48 3.34
N TRP A 146 7.51 -6.43 3.48
CA TRP A 146 8.31 -5.20 3.30
C TRP A 146 8.85 -5.02 1.87
N GLU A 147 8.26 -5.69 0.87
CA GLU A 147 8.76 -5.77 -0.50
C GLU A 147 8.12 -4.75 -1.47
N GLY A 148 7.51 -3.69 -0.96
CA GLY A 148 6.95 -2.58 -1.75
C GLY A 148 5.58 -2.83 -2.40
N TYR A 149 5.17 -4.09 -2.58
CA TYR A 149 3.87 -4.46 -3.15
C TYR A 149 2.75 -4.61 -2.11
N ASN A 150 1.57 -4.05 -2.39
CA ASN A 150 0.37 -4.18 -1.58
C ASN A 150 -0.92 -3.85 -2.35
N LEU A 151 -1.49 -4.86 -3.01
CA LEU A 151 -2.72 -4.74 -3.79
C LEU A 151 -3.89 -4.09 -3.01
N VAL A 152 -4.06 -4.44 -1.73
CA VAL A 152 -5.17 -3.90 -0.94
C VAL A 152 -5.02 -2.40 -0.72
N ILE A 153 -3.80 -1.94 -0.42
CA ILE A 153 -3.51 -0.51 -0.26
C ILE A 153 -3.62 0.21 -1.60
N HIS A 154 -3.14 -0.40 -2.70
CA HIS A 154 -3.24 0.13 -4.05
C HIS A 154 -4.69 0.48 -4.42
N GLU A 155 -5.58 -0.51 -4.41
CA GLU A 155 -6.99 -0.32 -4.80
C GLU A 155 -7.72 0.67 -3.89
N LEU A 156 -7.36 0.68 -2.61
CA LEU A 156 -7.97 1.60 -1.66
C LEU A 156 -7.39 3.01 -1.75
N ALA A 157 -6.15 3.20 -2.20
CA ALA A 157 -5.60 4.50 -2.54
C ALA A 157 -6.40 5.12 -3.69
N HIS A 158 -6.75 4.36 -4.73
CA HIS A 158 -7.66 4.84 -5.76
C HIS A 158 -9.04 5.25 -5.20
N LYS A 159 -9.59 4.52 -4.23
CA LYS A 159 -10.83 4.96 -3.55
C LYS A 159 -10.67 6.27 -2.79
N LEU A 160 -9.49 6.56 -2.25
CA LEU A 160 -9.19 7.84 -1.60
C LEU A 160 -9.09 8.97 -2.63
N ASP A 161 -8.40 8.72 -3.74
CA ASP A 161 -8.25 9.66 -4.85
C ASP A 161 -9.61 10.07 -5.42
N MET A 162 -10.46 9.08 -5.65
CA MET A 162 -11.81 9.26 -6.20
C MET A 162 -12.80 9.99 -5.29
N LEU A 163 -12.46 10.29 -4.03
CA LEU A 163 -13.31 11.13 -3.18
C LEU A 163 -13.39 12.58 -3.70
N GLY A 164 -12.40 13.03 -4.47
CA GLY A 164 -12.34 14.36 -5.07
C GLY A 164 -13.02 14.46 -6.45
N GLY A 165 -13.41 13.33 -7.05
CA GLY A 165 -13.85 13.24 -8.44
C GLY A 165 -13.25 12.04 -9.13
N ASP A 166 -12.84 12.19 -10.39
CA ASP A 166 -12.13 11.15 -11.12
C ASP A 166 -10.70 11.01 -10.61
N ALA A 167 -10.15 9.79 -10.64
CA ALA A 167 -8.80 9.51 -10.18
C ALA A 167 -7.77 10.30 -10.99
N ASN A 168 -6.90 11.04 -10.32
CA ASN A 168 -5.89 11.91 -10.92
C ASN A 168 -4.63 12.09 -10.06
N GLY A 169 -4.47 11.28 -9.00
CA GLY A 169 -3.37 11.36 -8.05
C GLY A 169 -3.46 12.54 -7.06
N LEU A 170 -4.65 13.14 -6.91
CA LEU A 170 -4.91 14.24 -5.99
C LEU A 170 -6.15 13.91 -5.13
N PRO A 171 -6.00 13.07 -4.09
CA PRO A 171 -7.06 12.86 -3.11
C PRO A 171 -7.39 14.17 -2.40
N PRO A 172 -8.59 14.29 -1.77
CA PRO A 172 -8.92 15.44 -0.94
C PRO A 172 -7.89 15.65 0.18
N LEU A 173 -7.07 16.69 0.03
CA LEU A 173 -6.01 16.99 0.98
C LEU A 173 -6.56 17.66 2.25
N HIS A 174 -5.84 17.51 3.35
CA HIS A 174 -6.16 18.18 4.61
C HIS A 174 -6.08 19.70 4.44
N SER A 175 -6.86 20.44 5.24
CA SER A 175 -6.91 21.91 5.17
C SER A 175 -5.57 22.62 5.43
N ASN A 176 -4.61 21.92 6.05
CA ASN A 176 -3.26 22.42 6.35
C ASN A 176 -2.21 21.99 5.31
N MET A 177 -2.61 21.29 4.24
CA MET A 177 -1.73 20.93 3.13
C MET A 177 -1.87 21.92 1.98
N ASP A 178 -0.77 22.19 1.29
CA ASP A 178 -0.74 23.05 0.12
C ASP A 178 -0.82 22.19 -1.15
N VAL A 179 -1.94 22.32 -1.87
CA VAL A 179 -2.19 21.60 -3.13
C VAL A 179 -1.08 21.84 -4.15
N LYS A 180 -0.44 23.03 -4.17
CA LYS A 180 0.66 23.31 -5.10
C LYS A 180 1.92 22.52 -4.74
N GLN A 181 2.20 22.36 -3.45
CA GLN A 181 3.36 21.59 -3.00
C GLN A 181 3.15 20.09 -3.28
N TRP A 182 1.93 19.59 -3.05
CA TRP A 182 1.55 18.24 -3.46
C TRP A 182 1.76 18.03 -4.96
N ALA A 183 1.12 18.87 -5.79
CA ALA A 183 1.18 18.74 -7.24
C ALA A 183 2.61 18.84 -7.77
N SER A 184 3.44 19.76 -7.26
CA SER A 184 4.85 19.89 -7.67
C SER A 184 5.64 18.64 -7.30
N ALA A 185 5.49 18.12 -6.08
CA ALA A 185 6.22 16.93 -5.64
C ALA A 185 5.84 15.68 -6.44
N MET A 186 4.54 15.46 -6.66
CA MET A 186 4.05 14.32 -7.44
C MET A 186 4.45 14.43 -8.91
N GLN A 187 4.25 15.58 -9.54
CA GLN A 187 4.56 15.76 -10.97
C GLN A 187 6.07 15.68 -11.24
N GLU A 188 6.92 16.30 -10.42
CA GLU A 188 8.38 16.22 -10.58
C GLU A 188 8.88 14.77 -10.50
N ALA A 189 8.33 13.96 -9.59
CA ALA A 189 8.71 12.56 -9.43
C ALA A 189 8.16 11.69 -10.57
N PHE A 190 6.91 11.90 -10.98
CA PHE A 190 6.30 11.23 -12.12
C PHE A 190 7.06 11.50 -13.43
N ASP A 191 7.39 12.77 -13.70
CA ASP A 191 8.17 13.17 -14.88
C ASP A 191 9.58 12.58 -14.84
N SER A 192 10.21 12.51 -13.66
CA SER A 192 11.53 11.90 -13.48
C SER A 192 11.51 10.40 -13.77
N LEU A 193 10.50 9.68 -13.29
CA LEU A 193 10.34 8.24 -13.54
C LEU A 193 10.11 7.98 -15.03
N ASN A 194 9.22 8.73 -15.66
CA ASN A 194 8.98 8.63 -17.10
C ASN A 194 10.25 8.92 -17.91
N ALA A 195 11.01 9.96 -17.55
CA ALA A 195 12.25 10.29 -18.24
C ALA A 195 13.33 9.19 -18.11
N GLU A 196 13.36 8.46 -16.99
CA GLU A 196 14.25 7.31 -16.79
C GLU A 196 13.85 6.14 -17.71
N LEU A 197 12.56 5.81 -17.76
CA LEU A 197 12.02 4.73 -18.61
C LEU A 197 12.08 5.07 -20.10
N ASP A 198 11.88 6.33 -20.48
CA ASP A 198 12.03 6.82 -21.86
C ASP A 198 13.48 6.70 -22.36
N ALA A 199 14.46 6.79 -21.43
CA ALA A 199 15.87 6.65 -21.75
C ALA A 199 16.29 5.18 -21.90
N ASP A 200 15.66 4.28 -21.15
CA ASP A 200 15.88 2.83 -21.18
C ASP A 200 14.61 2.10 -20.71
N GLU A 201 13.87 1.49 -21.66
CA GLU A 201 12.63 0.76 -21.36
C GLU A 201 12.89 -0.44 -20.41
N ASP A 202 14.13 -0.95 -20.34
CA ASP A 202 14.54 -2.05 -19.47
C ASP A 202 15.17 -1.54 -18.14
N ALA A 203 15.07 -0.24 -17.85
CA ALA A 203 15.63 0.34 -16.62
C ALA A 203 15.05 -0.33 -15.37
N GLN A 204 15.94 -0.74 -14.45
CA GLN A 204 15.54 -1.22 -13.13
C GLN A 204 15.31 -0.04 -12.19
N THR A 205 14.11 0.53 -12.26
CA THR A 205 13.70 1.63 -11.39
C THR A 205 13.46 1.15 -9.95
N VAL A 206 13.69 2.02 -8.97
CA VAL A 206 13.46 1.70 -7.55
C VAL A 206 11.97 1.55 -7.25
N ILE A 207 11.15 2.42 -7.84
CA ILE A 207 9.69 2.34 -7.80
C ILE A 207 9.22 1.58 -9.04
N ASP A 208 8.22 0.72 -8.87
CA ASP A 208 7.63 -0.07 -9.96
C ASP A 208 7.32 0.80 -11.19
N PRO A 209 7.81 0.44 -12.41
CA PRO A 209 7.53 1.16 -13.64
C PRO A 209 6.04 1.40 -13.92
N TYR A 210 5.15 0.57 -13.39
CA TYR A 210 3.70 0.74 -13.49
C TYR A 210 3.22 2.10 -12.95
N ALA A 211 3.95 2.70 -11.99
CA ALA A 211 3.68 4.04 -11.50
C ALA A 211 3.78 5.13 -12.61
N ALA A 212 4.46 4.86 -13.72
CA ALA A 212 4.62 5.79 -14.83
C ALA A 212 3.39 5.84 -15.77
N GLU A 213 2.43 4.92 -15.65
CA GLU A 213 1.28 4.85 -16.57
C GLU A 213 0.42 6.11 -16.56
N ASN A 214 0.06 6.60 -15.37
CA ASN A 214 -0.65 7.85 -15.19
C ASN A 214 -0.54 8.35 -13.74
N PRO A 215 -0.92 9.61 -13.44
CA PRO A 215 -0.82 10.17 -12.09
C PRO A 215 -1.62 9.45 -11.00
N ALA A 216 -2.73 8.78 -11.35
CA ALA A 216 -3.50 8.01 -10.37
C ALA A 216 -2.76 6.72 -9.97
N GLU A 217 -2.18 6.00 -10.94
CA GLU A 217 -1.32 4.85 -10.66
C GLU A 217 -0.08 5.26 -9.88
N PHE A 218 0.53 6.40 -10.24
CA PHE A 218 1.66 6.94 -9.48
C PHE A 218 1.31 7.13 -8.00
N PHE A 219 0.14 7.69 -7.70
CA PHE A 219 -0.33 7.86 -6.33
C PHE A 219 -0.60 6.51 -5.63
N ALA A 220 -1.23 5.55 -6.32
CA ALA A 220 -1.51 4.24 -5.75
C ALA A 220 -0.23 3.45 -5.45
N VAL A 221 0.68 3.34 -6.42
CA VAL A 221 1.98 2.65 -6.26
C VAL A 221 2.84 3.33 -5.19
N THR A 222 2.97 4.66 -5.19
CA THR A 222 3.73 5.34 -4.14
C THR A 222 3.08 5.19 -2.75
N SER A 223 1.76 4.97 -2.68
CA SER A 223 1.08 4.63 -1.42
C SER A 223 1.41 3.21 -0.94
N GLU A 224 1.56 2.23 -1.85
CA GLU A 224 2.07 0.90 -1.50
C GLU A 224 3.46 1.00 -0.88
N TYR A 225 4.38 1.66 -1.60
CA TYR A 225 5.76 1.84 -1.13
C TYR A 225 5.81 2.64 0.17
N PHE A 226 4.94 3.64 0.37
CA PHE A 226 4.88 4.38 1.62
C PHE A 226 4.62 3.49 2.84
N PHE A 227 3.83 2.42 2.71
CA PHE A 227 3.55 1.49 3.82
C PHE A 227 4.47 0.26 3.84
N ASN A 228 4.86 -0.25 2.67
CA ASN A 228 5.57 -1.52 2.52
C ASN A 228 7.07 -1.37 2.26
N ALA A 229 7.55 -0.27 1.67
CA ALA A 229 8.98 -0.02 1.45
C ALA A 229 9.33 1.48 1.61
N PRO A 230 9.08 2.07 2.80
CA PRO A 230 9.17 3.51 2.99
C PRO A 230 10.60 4.06 2.86
N ASP A 231 11.61 3.23 3.07
CA ASP A 231 13.02 3.59 2.88
C ASP A 231 13.37 3.72 1.39
N LEU A 232 12.86 2.84 0.54
CA LEU A 232 13.02 2.95 -0.91
C LEU A 232 12.31 4.19 -1.46
N LEU A 233 11.10 4.48 -0.97
CA LEU A 233 10.37 5.69 -1.38
C LEU A 233 11.06 6.98 -0.95
N ASP A 234 11.56 7.05 0.28
CA ASP A 234 12.29 8.22 0.78
C ASP A 234 13.62 8.42 0.04
N GLU A 235 14.28 7.33 -0.37
CA GLU A 235 15.50 7.39 -1.17
C GLU A 235 15.24 7.88 -2.60
N ALA A 236 14.22 7.34 -3.27
CA ALA A 236 13.88 7.71 -4.65
C ALA A 236 13.20 9.08 -4.74
N PHE A 237 12.16 9.30 -3.93
CA PHE A 237 11.28 10.46 -4.01
C PHE A 237 10.97 11.05 -2.62
N PRO A 238 11.96 11.67 -1.94
CA PRO A 238 11.78 12.18 -0.57
C PRO A 238 10.69 13.24 -0.43
N LYS A 239 10.46 14.06 -1.48
CA LYS A 239 9.36 15.05 -1.48
C LYS A 239 7.99 14.36 -1.52
N VAL A 240 7.86 13.26 -2.27
CA VAL A 240 6.63 12.46 -2.34
C VAL A 240 6.40 11.78 -0.99
N TYR A 241 7.44 11.18 -0.39
CA TYR A 241 7.36 10.60 0.95
C TYR A 241 6.81 11.61 1.97
N GLU A 242 7.34 12.83 1.99
CA GLU A 242 6.86 13.87 2.91
C GLU A 242 5.40 14.26 2.67
N GLN A 243 4.96 14.36 1.40
CA GLN A 243 3.55 14.63 1.09
C GLN A 243 2.63 13.51 1.56
N LEU A 244 3.00 12.24 1.33
CA LEU A 244 2.24 11.08 1.80
C LEU A 244 2.23 10.98 3.33
N ARG A 245 3.34 11.34 3.98
CA ARG A 245 3.43 11.45 5.45
C ARG A 245 2.42 12.44 6.01
N LEU A 246 2.29 13.61 5.38
CA LEU A 246 1.32 14.64 5.74
C LEU A 246 -0.13 14.20 5.44
N PHE A 247 -0.35 13.53 4.31
CA PHE A 247 -1.65 13.03 3.91
C PHE A 247 -2.15 11.91 4.83
N TYR A 248 -1.40 10.82 4.96
CA TYR A 248 -1.78 9.68 5.81
C TYR A 248 -1.63 9.98 7.30
N ARG A 249 -0.87 11.02 7.68
CA ARG A 249 -0.54 11.38 9.07
C ARG A 249 0.12 10.24 9.83
N GLN A 250 0.97 9.49 9.13
CA GLN A 250 1.72 8.35 9.63
C GLN A 250 3.18 8.51 9.20
N ASP A 251 4.11 7.86 9.89
CA ASP A 251 5.54 7.86 9.52
C ASP A 251 6.10 6.42 9.50
N PRO A 252 5.79 5.64 8.45
CA PRO A 252 6.23 4.25 8.34
C PRO A 252 7.75 4.10 8.28
N LEU A 253 8.49 5.07 7.75
CA LEU A 253 9.95 5.06 7.76
C LEU A 253 10.51 5.15 9.18
N ALA A 254 9.97 6.05 10.00
CA ALA A 254 10.37 6.14 11.40
C ALA A 254 10.06 4.83 12.15
N ARG A 255 8.93 4.19 11.84
CA ARG A 255 8.56 2.88 12.39
C ARG A 255 9.54 1.78 11.95
N LEU A 256 9.85 1.69 10.66
CA LEU A 256 10.81 0.75 10.11
C LEU A 256 12.20 0.93 10.73
N ARG A 257 12.70 2.17 10.83
CA ARG A 257 14.00 2.46 11.45
C ARG A 257 14.06 2.03 12.92
N ARG A 258 12.98 2.21 13.70
CA ARG A 258 12.92 1.69 15.07
C ARG A 258 12.98 0.16 15.09
N LEU A 259 12.22 -0.51 14.24
CA LEU A 259 12.24 -1.97 14.11
C LEU A 259 13.62 -2.51 13.78
N GLN A 260 14.33 -1.89 12.82
CA GLN A 260 15.68 -2.29 12.43
C GLN A 260 16.69 -2.17 13.57
N VAL A 261 16.44 -1.31 14.56
CA VAL A 261 17.28 -1.17 15.76
C VAL A 261 16.87 -2.17 16.84
N GLU A 262 15.57 -2.36 17.06
CA GLU A 262 15.01 -3.11 18.19
C GLU A 262 14.91 -4.62 17.93
N HIS A 263 14.78 -5.04 16.67
CA HIS A 263 14.48 -6.43 16.30
C HIS A 263 15.56 -7.04 15.38
N PRO A 264 16.20 -8.16 15.79
CA PRO A 264 17.24 -8.82 15.00
C PRO A 264 16.79 -9.23 13.59
N ASP A 265 15.55 -9.65 13.45
CA ASP A 265 14.99 -10.14 12.18
C ASP A 265 14.89 -9.04 11.11
N TYR A 266 14.94 -7.77 11.52
CA TYR A 266 14.86 -6.60 10.64
C TYR A 266 16.19 -5.85 10.50
N GLN A 267 17.27 -6.30 11.15
CA GLN A 267 18.56 -5.63 11.02
C GLN A 267 19.08 -5.76 9.59
N ARG A 268 19.38 -4.63 8.93
CA ARG A 268 20.07 -4.66 7.63
C ARG A 268 21.39 -5.43 7.79
N PRO A 269 21.74 -6.34 6.86
CA PRO A 269 23.04 -6.98 6.89
C PRO A 269 24.12 -5.91 6.94
N THR A 270 25.03 -6.02 7.92
CA THR A 270 26.23 -5.17 7.92
C THR A 270 26.98 -5.50 6.62
N PRO A 271 27.33 -4.51 5.77
CA PRO A 271 28.17 -4.80 4.61
C PRO A 271 29.43 -5.47 5.13
N ALA A 272 29.68 -6.71 4.71
CA ALA A 272 30.92 -7.40 5.06
C ALA A 272 32.07 -6.47 4.66
N ALA A 273 32.94 -6.14 5.62
CA ALA A 273 34.11 -5.31 5.36
C ALA A 273 34.84 -5.91 4.16
N ALA A 274 35.03 -5.11 3.10
CA ALA A 274 35.77 -5.51 1.92
C ALA A 274 37.10 -6.11 2.39
N ASP A 275 37.28 -7.39 2.11
CA ASP A 275 38.44 -8.16 2.51
C ASP A 275 39.64 -7.63 1.70
N THR A 276 40.29 -6.59 2.22
CA THR A 276 41.52 -6.05 1.66
C THR A 276 42.66 -7.00 1.99
N THR A 277 42.68 -8.17 1.34
CA THR A 277 43.88 -8.97 1.18
C THR A 277 44.33 -8.87 -0.27
N ASN A 278 44.88 -7.70 -0.61
CA ASN A 278 45.82 -7.57 -1.71
C ASN A 278 47.06 -8.41 -1.39
N GLY A 279 47.01 -9.67 -1.80
CA GLY A 279 48.18 -10.53 -1.90
C GLY A 279 49.07 -10.05 -3.04
N CYS A 280 49.96 -9.09 -2.75
CA CYS A 280 51.21 -8.98 -3.47
C CYS A 280 51.96 -10.31 -3.34
N ASN A 281 52.14 -11.06 -4.43
CA ASN A 281 53.34 -11.86 -4.71
C ASN A 281 53.24 -12.52 -6.09
N GLY A 282 54.13 -12.12 -7.01
CA GLY A 282 54.22 -12.75 -8.33
C GLY A 282 55.22 -12.10 -9.28
N ASN A 283 56.40 -11.70 -8.79
CA ASN A 283 57.56 -11.48 -9.65
C ASN A 283 58.43 -12.74 -9.56
N ASP A 284 58.50 -13.54 -10.62
CA ASP A 284 59.73 -13.61 -11.42
C ASP A 284 59.56 -14.51 -12.64
N ALA A 285 59.89 -13.93 -13.78
CA ALA A 285 59.98 -14.59 -15.08
C ALA A 285 61.32 -15.32 -15.18
N GLY A 286 61.24 -16.65 -15.32
CA GLY A 286 62.35 -17.49 -15.79
C GLY A 286 62.27 -17.70 -17.31
N ILE A 287 63.04 -16.89 -18.03
CA ILE A 287 63.80 -17.17 -19.27
C ILE A 287 63.35 -18.36 -20.15
N HIS A 288 62.94 -18.06 -21.38
CA HIS A 288 63.40 -18.78 -22.58
C HIS A 288 63.37 -17.86 -23.82
N LEU A 289 64.58 -17.48 -24.26
CA LEU A 289 65.01 -16.86 -25.54
C LEU A 289 64.45 -15.49 -25.92
#